data_AF-A0ABD1S8V1-F1
#
_entry.id   AF-A0ABD1S8V1-F1
#
_cell.length_a   1.000
_cell.length_b   1.000
_cell.length_c   1.000
_cell.angle_alpha   90.00
_cell.angle_beta   90.00
_cell.angle_gamma   90.00
#
_symmetry.space_group_name_H-M   'P 1'
#
loop_
_entity.id
_entity.type
_entity.pdbx_description
1 polymer ?
#
loop_
_entity_poly.entity_id
_entity_poly.type
_entity_poly.pdbx_seq_one_letter_code
_entity_poly.pdbx_strand_id
1 'polypeptide(L)'
;MSIQICALAAPISTKNVGIENARRSVTYHPSVWGDYFLEYTSDLTDILTHEEQEHQILKEEVNKLLAATPDDFAHKLDLVDSIQRLGVGVFDKFKDKQGKFDESLVSNVQGLLSLYEAAQFRVHGEETLEEALTFSITHLNSLILQVSNSLSGQIREALEMPIHKTLTRLGARRFLSIYQQDESQNDILLNFAKLDFNLLQKMHQKELYNITRAYFEEAKWAYNGYLPIDMEEYMKVAVTSSGYIMLSTTCLVGMGELVTKEAFDWISSESIAVKGSAIIARLMDDMAGHGVTSLNSII
;
A
#
# COMPACT_ATOMS: atom_id res chain seq x y z
N MET A 1 -4.49 57.81 18.13
CA MET A 1 -5.67 57.01 18.48
C MET A 1 -5.18 55.64 18.87
N SER A 2 -4.96 55.45 20.16
CA SER A 2 -4.48 54.19 20.73
C SER A 2 -5.70 53.45 21.25
N ILE A 3 -5.98 52.27 20.70
CA ILE A 3 -7.08 51.42 21.16
C ILE A 3 -6.47 50.40 22.14
N GLN A 4 -6.85 50.58 23.39
CA GLN A 4 -6.45 49.80 24.55
C GLN A 4 -7.47 48.66 24.70
N ILE A 5 -7.06 47.41 24.51
CA ILE A 5 -7.91 46.24 24.77
C ILE A 5 -7.69 45.83 26.23
N CYS A 6 -8.69 46.09 27.07
CA CYS A 6 -8.74 45.63 28.45
C CYS A 6 -8.95 44.11 28.50
N ALA A 7 -7.98 43.38 29.07
CA ALA A 7 -8.17 42.03 29.54
C ALA A 7 -8.83 42.06 30.93
N LEU A 8 -10.11 41.70 31.01
CA LEU A 8 -10.77 41.38 32.28
C LEU A 8 -10.73 39.87 32.47
N ALA A 9 -9.79 39.40 33.31
CA ALA A 9 -9.79 38.04 33.81
C ALA A 9 -10.94 37.89 34.83
N ALA A 10 -11.93 37.07 34.50
CA ALA A 10 -12.92 36.61 35.49
C ALA A 10 -12.32 35.44 36.28
N PRO A 11 -12.48 35.38 37.62
CA PRO A 11 -11.97 34.28 38.40
C PRO A 11 -12.84 33.03 38.18
N ILE A 12 -12.22 31.93 37.73
CA ILE A 12 -12.89 30.64 37.62
C ILE A 12 -13.05 30.07 39.04
N SER A 13 -14.31 29.91 39.45
CA SER A 13 -14.71 29.27 40.69
C SER A 13 -14.31 27.78 40.68
N THR A 14 -13.44 27.38 41.59
CA THR A 14 -13.09 25.98 41.84
C THR A 14 -14.25 25.29 42.57
N LYS A 15 -15.24 24.81 41.81
CA LYS A 15 -16.12 23.73 42.28
C LYS A 15 -15.50 22.42 41.86
N ASN A 16 -14.88 21.73 42.82
CA ASN A 16 -14.63 20.29 42.77
C ASN A 16 -15.97 19.58 42.60
N VAL A 17 -16.39 19.36 41.36
CA VAL A 17 -17.43 18.38 41.03
C VAL A 17 -16.68 17.09 40.77
N GLY A 18 -16.89 16.10 41.64
CA GLY A 18 -16.40 14.75 41.40
C GLY A 18 -16.89 14.28 40.04
N ILE A 19 -15.98 14.13 39.09
CA ILE A 19 -16.26 13.54 37.80
C ILE A 19 -16.46 12.05 38.08
N GLU A 20 -17.71 11.62 38.28
CA GLU A 20 -18.07 10.24 38.00
C GLU A 20 -17.62 9.95 36.57
N ASN A 21 -16.76 8.94 36.40
CA ASN A 21 -16.24 8.46 35.12
C ASN A 21 -17.39 7.90 34.25
N ALA A 22 -18.29 8.75 33.77
CA ALA A 22 -19.15 8.44 32.66
C ALA A 22 -18.29 8.48 31.39
N ARG A 23 -17.47 7.43 31.18
CA ARG A 23 -16.79 7.19 29.90
C ARG A 23 -17.84 7.33 28.79
N ARG A 24 -17.52 8.07 27.72
CA ARG A 24 -18.21 7.90 26.44
C ARG A 24 -17.99 6.45 26.02
N SER A 25 -18.92 5.58 26.41
CA SER A 25 -18.81 4.15 26.19
C SER A 25 -19.11 3.90 24.72
N VAL A 26 -18.08 3.56 23.97
CA VAL A 26 -18.25 2.98 22.64
C VAL A 26 -17.71 1.57 22.73
N THR A 27 -18.57 0.60 22.43
CA THR A 27 -18.23 -0.83 22.46
C THR A 27 -17.45 -1.21 21.21
N TYR A 28 -16.19 -0.80 21.15
CA TYR A 28 -15.25 -1.30 20.15
C TYR A 28 -14.52 -2.54 20.67
N HIS A 29 -14.26 -3.50 19.79
CA HIS A 29 -13.41 -4.65 20.11
C HIS A 29 -11.99 -4.14 20.44
N PRO A 30 -11.32 -4.68 21.48
CA PRO A 30 -9.94 -4.32 21.77
C PRO A 30 -9.03 -4.57 20.55
N SER A 31 -7.95 -3.80 20.42
CA SER A 31 -6.96 -4.05 19.37
C SER A 31 -6.39 -5.46 19.52
N VAL A 32 -6.38 -6.24 18.44
CA VAL A 32 -5.73 -7.57 18.40
C VAL A 32 -4.21 -7.48 18.52
N TRP A 33 -3.64 -6.28 18.37
CA TRP A 33 -2.20 -6.03 18.33
C TRP A 33 -1.62 -5.54 19.66
N GLY A 34 -2.44 -5.12 20.62
CA GLY A 34 -1.96 -4.55 21.89
C GLY A 34 -0.89 -3.46 21.68
N ASP A 35 0.22 -3.60 22.40
CA ASP A 35 1.37 -2.68 22.37
C ASP A 35 2.46 -3.08 21.35
N TYR A 36 2.22 -4.09 20.51
CA TYR A 36 3.23 -4.68 19.62
C TYR A 36 3.96 -3.66 18.75
N PHE A 37 3.26 -2.65 18.24
CA PHE A 37 3.85 -1.61 17.39
C PHE A 37 4.50 -0.45 18.17
N LEU A 38 4.55 -0.51 19.51
CA LEU A 38 5.24 0.46 20.36
C LEU A 38 6.71 0.07 20.62
N GLU A 39 7.11 -1.16 20.29
CA GLU A 39 8.48 -1.67 20.49
C GLU A 39 9.30 -1.51 19.19
N TYR A 40 9.72 -0.29 18.85
CA TYR A 40 10.70 -0.05 17.78
C TYR A 40 12.05 0.34 18.38
N THR A 41 13.12 -0.39 18.03
CA THR A 41 14.47 -0.20 18.59
C THR A 41 15.43 0.48 17.62
N SER A 42 16.50 1.09 18.15
CA SER A 42 17.58 1.70 17.35
C SER A 42 18.24 0.72 16.39
N ASP A 43 18.33 -0.56 16.77
CA ASP A 43 18.96 -1.64 15.99
C ASP A 43 18.31 -1.84 14.61
N LEU A 44 17.01 -1.52 14.47
CA LEU A 44 16.31 -1.56 13.18
C LEU A 44 16.87 -0.53 12.18
N THR A 45 17.42 0.58 12.66
CA THR A 45 17.96 1.65 11.79
C THR A 45 19.28 1.23 11.16
N ASP A 46 20.19 0.61 11.91
CA ASP A 46 21.47 0.14 11.38
C ASP A 46 21.26 -1.03 10.40
N ILE A 47 20.32 -1.93 10.69
CA ILE A 47 19.94 -3.03 9.79
C ILE A 47 19.38 -2.48 8.46
N LEU A 48 18.52 -1.46 8.52
CA LEU A 48 17.97 -0.80 7.32
C LEU A 48 19.09 -0.26 6.43
N THR A 49 20.11 0.40 6.99
CA THR A 49 21.21 0.97 6.18
C THR A 49 22.05 -0.08 5.44
N HIS A 50 22.31 -1.23 6.06
CA HIS A 50 23.03 -2.33 5.41
C HIS A 50 22.19 -2.96 4.29
N GLU A 51 20.91 -3.24 4.56
CA GLU A 51 19.99 -3.82 3.58
C GLU A 51 19.75 -2.89 2.38
N GLU A 52 19.78 -1.57 2.57
CA GLU A 52 19.71 -0.58 1.47
C GLU A 52 20.91 -0.66 0.53
N GLN A 53 22.10 -0.95 1.05
CA GLN A 53 23.31 -1.14 0.24
C GLN A 53 23.23 -2.44 -0.54
N GLU A 54 22.81 -3.52 0.10
CA GLU A 54 22.63 -4.83 -0.54
C GLU A 54 21.54 -4.78 -1.63
N HIS A 55 20.43 -4.07 -1.36
CA HIS A 55 19.36 -3.84 -2.34
C HIS A 55 19.89 -3.15 -3.59
N GLN A 56 20.77 -2.16 -3.43
CA GLN A 56 21.37 -1.44 -4.55
C GLN A 56 22.23 -2.36 -5.43
N ILE A 57 23.01 -3.24 -4.81
CA ILE A 57 23.85 -4.21 -5.53
C ILE A 57 22.97 -5.17 -6.35
N LEU A 58 21.96 -5.76 -5.72
CA LEU A 58 21.04 -6.69 -6.39
C LEU A 58 20.26 -6.00 -7.52
N LYS A 59 19.84 -4.75 -7.34
CA LYS A 59 19.19 -3.97 -8.40
C LYS A 59 20.06 -3.83 -9.65
N GLU A 60 21.36 -3.57 -9.48
CA GLU A 60 22.29 -3.49 -10.59
C GLU A 60 22.50 -4.84 -11.29
N GLU A 61 22.53 -5.94 -10.53
CA GLU A 61 22.61 -7.29 -11.09
C GLU A 61 21.36 -7.65 -11.91
N VAL A 62 20.17 -7.31 -11.43
CA VAL A 62 18.92 -7.48 -12.18
C VAL A 62 18.94 -6.67 -13.48
N ASN A 63 19.41 -5.42 -13.45
CA ASN A 63 19.53 -4.60 -14.66
C ASN A 63 20.50 -5.19 -15.69
N LYS A 64 21.62 -5.79 -15.24
CA LYS A 64 22.57 -6.49 -16.12
C LYS A 64 21.93 -7.74 -16.74
N LEU A 65 21.14 -8.48 -15.96
CA LEU A 65 20.41 -9.66 -16.43
C LEU A 65 19.40 -9.30 -17.52
N LEU A 66 18.68 -8.19 -17.34
CA LEU A 66 17.77 -7.65 -18.36
C LEU A 66 18.51 -7.24 -19.64
N ALA A 67 19.65 -6.56 -19.52
CA ALA A 67 20.45 -6.12 -20.67
C ALA A 67 21.13 -7.26 -21.44
N ALA A 68 21.38 -8.40 -20.79
CA ALA A 68 22.02 -9.58 -21.39
C ALA A 68 21.02 -10.54 -22.06
N THR A 69 19.71 -10.29 -21.92
CA THR A 69 18.67 -11.14 -22.52
C THR A 69 18.70 -10.98 -24.05
N PRO A 70 18.78 -12.07 -24.84
CA PRO A 70 18.87 -11.99 -26.30
C PRO A 70 17.70 -11.24 -26.91
N ASP A 71 17.96 -10.56 -28.03
CA ASP A 71 17.01 -9.73 -28.80
C ASP A 71 15.97 -10.57 -29.58
N ASP A 72 15.58 -11.74 -29.04
CA ASP A 72 14.68 -12.71 -29.62
C ASP A 72 13.22 -12.24 -29.55
N PHE A 73 12.53 -12.33 -30.69
CA PHE A 73 11.22 -11.73 -30.93
C PHE A 73 10.11 -12.33 -30.04
N ALA A 74 10.28 -13.57 -29.56
CA ALA A 74 9.38 -14.22 -28.60
C ALA A 74 9.49 -13.62 -27.18
N HIS A 75 10.70 -13.26 -26.74
CA HIS A 75 10.94 -12.62 -25.45
C HIS A 75 10.53 -11.13 -25.45
N LYS A 76 10.64 -10.46 -26.61
CA LYS A 76 10.03 -9.13 -26.81
C LYS A 76 8.51 -9.16 -26.86
N LEU A 77 7.89 -10.27 -27.29
CA LEU A 77 6.44 -10.46 -27.28
C LEU A 77 5.90 -10.70 -25.86
N ASP A 78 6.62 -11.40 -24.97
CA ASP A 78 6.28 -11.47 -23.54
C ASP A 78 6.46 -10.11 -22.84
N LEU A 79 7.46 -9.33 -23.28
CA LEU A 79 7.66 -7.94 -22.84
C LEU A 79 6.53 -7.02 -23.34
N VAL A 80 6.02 -7.24 -24.56
CA VAL A 80 4.86 -6.52 -25.12
C VAL A 80 3.52 -7.02 -24.57
N ASP A 81 3.41 -8.28 -24.15
CA ASP A 81 2.26 -8.82 -23.39
C ASP A 81 2.19 -8.15 -22.00
N SER A 82 3.37 -7.93 -21.40
CA SER A 82 3.52 -7.10 -20.20
C SER A 82 3.15 -5.63 -20.44
N ILE A 83 3.33 -5.10 -21.67
CA ILE A 83 2.82 -3.78 -22.10
C ILE A 83 1.31 -3.81 -22.41
N GLN A 84 0.75 -4.93 -22.89
CA GLN A 84 -0.69 -5.09 -23.15
C GLN A 84 -1.54 -5.26 -21.89
N ARG A 85 -0.94 -5.64 -20.75
CA ARG A 85 -1.51 -5.43 -19.39
C ARG A 85 -1.85 -3.96 -19.09
N LEU A 86 -1.53 -3.01 -19.99
CA LEU A 86 -1.98 -1.61 -20.01
C LEU A 86 -3.24 -1.33 -20.87
N GLY A 87 -3.96 -2.35 -21.35
CA GLY A 87 -5.33 -2.19 -21.87
C GLY A 87 -5.47 -1.74 -23.34
N VAL A 88 -4.92 -2.52 -24.28
CA VAL A 88 -5.22 -2.35 -25.72
C VAL A 88 -5.64 -3.69 -26.33
N GLY A 89 -6.86 -3.71 -26.88
CA GLY A 89 -7.55 -4.90 -27.38
C GLY A 89 -6.84 -5.57 -28.56
N VAL A 90 -6.35 -6.78 -28.33
CA VAL A 90 -5.87 -7.70 -29.37
C VAL A 90 -6.48 -9.09 -29.11
N PHE A 91 -7.79 -9.15 -28.91
CA PHE A 91 -8.48 -10.42 -28.60
C PHE A 91 -8.78 -11.24 -29.86
N ASP A 92 -8.88 -10.60 -31.03
CA ASP A 92 -9.19 -11.26 -32.31
C ASP A 92 -8.09 -12.24 -32.77
N LYS A 93 -6.84 -12.08 -32.29
CA LYS A 93 -5.74 -13.03 -32.59
C LYS A 93 -5.89 -14.38 -31.89
N PHE A 94 -6.77 -14.46 -30.88
CA PHE A 94 -7.02 -15.67 -30.09
C PHE A 94 -8.28 -16.42 -30.52
N LYS A 95 -8.93 -15.94 -31.60
CA LYS A 95 -10.13 -16.54 -32.16
C LYS A 95 -9.80 -17.37 -33.40
N ASP A 96 -10.48 -18.49 -33.54
CA ASP A 96 -10.47 -19.33 -34.73
C ASP A 96 -11.17 -18.64 -35.91
N LYS A 97 -11.17 -19.31 -37.06
CA LYS A 97 -11.80 -18.79 -38.30
C LYS A 97 -13.32 -18.64 -38.18
N GLN A 98 -13.93 -19.20 -37.14
CA GLN A 98 -15.35 -19.15 -36.84
C GLN A 98 -15.68 -18.06 -35.81
N GLY A 99 -14.67 -17.35 -35.29
CA GLY A 99 -14.84 -16.27 -34.32
C GLY A 99 -14.97 -16.74 -32.88
N LYS A 100 -14.71 -18.02 -32.60
CA LYS A 100 -14.67 -18.61 -31.24
C LYS A 100 -13.24 -18.66 -30.73
N PHE A 101 -13.04 -18.65 -29.41
CA PHE A 101 -11.70 -18.82 -28.85
C PHE A 101 -11.09 -20.17 -29.26
N ASP A 102 -9.86 -20.13 -29.74
CA ASP A 102 -9.14 -21.29 -30.26
C ASP A 102 -8.93 -22.34 -29.15
N GLU A 103 -9.48 -23.54 -29.31
CA GLU A 103 -9.35 -24.63 -28.34
C GLU A 103 -7.90 -25.08 -28.11
N SER A 104 -6.98 -24.78 -29.03
CA SER A 104 -5.55 -25.03 -28.79
C SER A 104 -4.99 -24.24 -27.61
N LEU A 105 -5.63 -23.13 -27.20
CA LEU A 105 -5.29 -22.38 -25.98
C LEU A 105 -5.44 -23.23 -24.71
N VAL A 106 -6.28 -24.27 -24.73
CA VAL A 106 -6.44 -25.19 -23.58
C VAL A 106 -5.13 -25.92 -23.26
N SER A 107 -4.30 -26.15 -24.27
CA SER A 107 -2.95 -26.72 -24.09
C SER A 107 -1.91 -25.68 -23.62
N ASN A 108 -2.22 -24.39 -23.72
CA ASN A 108 -1.36 -23.28 -23.30
C ASN A 108 -1.95 -22.55 -22.08
N VAL A 109 -1.69 -23.11 -20.90
CA VAL A 109 -2.19 -22.61 -19.61
C VAL A 109 -1.79 -21.16 -19.35
N GLN A 110 -0.60 -20.74 -19.77
CA GLN A 110 -0.12 -19.37 -19.65
C GLN A 110 -0.99 -18.40 -20.48
N GLY A 111 -1.30 -18.78 -21.73
CA GLY A 111 -2.20 -18.02 -22.59
C GLY A 111 -3.62 -17.90 -22.01
N LEU A 112 -4.13 -18.95 -21.37
CA LEU A 112 -5.42 -18.91 -20.66
C LEU A 112 -5.41 -17.96 -19.45
N LEU A 113 -4.32 -17.93 -18.69
CA LEU A 113 -4.14 -17.00 -17.58
C LEU A 113 -4.09 -15.54 -18.06
N SER A 114 -3.34 -15.25 -19.13
CA SER A 114 -3.30 -13.90 -19.72
C SER A 114 -4.67 -13.48 -20.25
N LEU A 115 -5.40 -14.40 -20.91
CA LEU A 115 -6.76 -14.15 -21.38
C LEU A 115 -7.72 -13.85 -20.22
N TYR A 116 -7.63 -14.63 -19.13
CA TYR A 116 -8.41 -14.42 -17.92
C TYR A 116 -8.17 -13.03 -17.33
N GLU A 117 -6.92 -12.64 -17.12
CA GLU A 117 -6.57 -11.33 -16.52
C GLU A 117 -7.03 -10.16 -17.39
N ALA A 118 -6.89 -10.29 -18.71
CA ALA A 118 -7.32 -9.27 -19.65
C ALA A 118 -8.86 -9.13 -19.69
N ALA A 119 -9.59 -10.24 -19.62
CA ALA A 119 -11.06 -10.25 -19.60
C ALA A 119 -11.67 -9.59 -18.34
N GLN A 120 -10.86 -9.36 -17.31
CA GLN A 120 -11.33 -8.69 -16.10
C GLN A 120 -11.54 -7.19 -16.25
N PHE A 121 -10.98 -6.56 -17.28
CA PHE A 121 -11.15 -5.14 -17.60
C PHE A 121 -12.43 -4.83 -18.38
N ARG A 122 -13.28 -5.82 -18.60
CA ARG A 122 -14.50 -5.66 -19.39
C ARG A 122 -15.42 -4.56 -18.86
N VAL A 123 -16.08 -3.86 -19.77
CA VAL A 123 -17.18 -2.95 -19.47
C VAL A 123 -18.52 -3.55 -19.92
N HIS A 124 -19.63 -2.96 -19.45
CA HIS A 124 -20.96 -3.42 -19.83
C HIS A 124 -21.18 -3.36 -21.34
N GLY A 125 -21.64 -4.47 -21.92
CA GLY A 125 -21.92 -4.61 -23.35
C GLY A 125 -20.80 -5.26 -24.18
N GLU A 126 -19.67 -5.63 -23.58
CA GLU A 126 -18.57 -6.31 -24.28
C GLU A 126 -18.74 -7.83 -24.26
N GLU A 127 -19.61 -8.35 -25.14
CA GLU A 127 -19.90 -9.79 -25.24
C GLU A 127 -18.65 -10.66 -25.43
N THR A 128 -17.66 -10.18 -26.20
CA THR A 128 -16.39 -10.89 -26.43
C THR A 128 -15.58 -11.09 -25.15
N LEU A 129 -15.55 -10.11 -24.24
CA LEU A 129 -14.79 -10.25 -22.98
C LEU A 129 -15.56 -11.03 -21.92
N GLU A 130 -16.89 -11.00 -21.95
CA GLU A 130 -17.71 -11.89 -21.11
C GLU A 130 -17.52 -13.36 -21.54
N GLU A 131 -17.46 -13.63 -22.85
CA GLU A 131 -17.14 -14.94 -23.40
C GLU A 131 -15.71 -15.35 -23.02
N ALA A 132 -14.72 -14.46 -23.20
CA ALA A 132 -13.32 -14.70 -22.84
C ALA A 132 -13.16 -15.07 -21.36
N LEU A 133 -13.86 -14.35 -20.48
CA LEU A 133 -13.86 -14.61 -19.05
C LEU A 133 -14.45 -15.99 -18.75
N THR A 134 -15.62 -16.30 -19.31
CA THR A 134 -16.29 -17.58 -19.09
C THR A 134 -15.45 -18.75 -19.60
N PHE A 135 -14.89 -18.60 -20.80
CA PHE A 135 -14.02 -19.58 -21.43
C PHE A 135 -12.76 -19.82 -20.59
N SER A 136 -12.03 -18.76 -20.22
CA SER A 136 -10.80 -18.88 -19.45
C SER A 136 -11.04 -19.46 -18.05
N ILE A 137 -12.04 -19.00 -17.30
CA ILE A 137 -12.39 -19.54 -15.97
C ILE A 137 -12.70 -21.04 -16.05
N THR A 138 -13.49 -21.46 -17.04
CA THR A 138 -13.90 -22.86 -17.18
C THR A 138 -12.69 -23.76 -17.39
N HIS A 139 -11.81 -23.39 -18.33
CA HIS A 139 -10.65 -24.20 -18.68
C HIS A 139 -9.57 -24.16 -17.59
N LEU A 140 -9.32 -23.00 -16.98
CA LEU A 140 -8.39 -22.86 -15.85
C LEU A 140 -8.80 -23.75 -14.66
N ASN A 141 -10.09 -23.76 -14.29
CA ASN A 141 -10.60 -24.65 -13.25
C ASN A 141 -10.40 -26.13 -13.57
N SER A 142 -10.57 -26.52 -14.84
CA SER A 142 -10.38 -27.91 -15.28
C SER A 142 -8.90 -28.36 -15.23
N LEU A 143 -7.98 -27.41 -15.44
CA LEU A 143 -6.54 -27.66 -15.54
C LEU A 143 -5.80 -27.57 -14.19
N ILE A 144 -6.41 -26.96 -13.15
CA ILE A 144 -5.81 -26.75 -11.82
C ILE A 144 -5.12 -28.01 -11.25
N LEU A 145 -5.70 -29.19 -11.46
CA LEU A 145 -5.19 -30.45 -10.89
C LEU A 145 -4.22 -31.18 -11.84
N GLN A 146 -4.07 -30.71 -13.08
CA GLN A 146 -3.31 -31.36 -14.14
C GLN A 146 -1.95 -30.69 -14.39
N VAL A 147 -1.74 -29.49 -13.84
CA VAL A 147 -0.52 -28.69 -14.00
C VAL A 147 0.43 -28.84 -12.81
N SER A 148 1.65 -28.30 -12.93
CA SER A 148 2.61 -28.26 -11.83
C SER A 148 2.05 -27.50 -10.62
N ASN A 149 2.57 -27.80 -9.42
CA ASN A 149 2.09 -27.15 -8.18
C ASN A 149 2.24 -25.62 -8.23
N SER A 150 3.35 -25.10 -8.77
CA SER A 150 3.56 -23.65 -8.96
C SER A 150 2.48 -23.05 -9.84
N LEU A 151 2.21 -23.64 -11.01
CA LEU A 151 1.22 -23.13 -11.95
C LEU A 151 -0.21 -23.26 -11.40
N SER A 152 -0.51 -24.35 -10.68
CA SER A 152 -1.78 -24.54 -9.97
C SER A 152 -2.00 -23.42 -8.94
N GLY A 153 -0.94 -23.04 -8.22
CA GLY A 153 -0.95 -21.90 -7.30
C GLY A 153 -1.26 -20.58 -8.01
N GLN A 154 -0.63 -20.31 -9.16
CA GLN A 154 -0.90 -19.11 -9.97
C GLN A 154 -2.36 -19.04 -10.41
N ILE A 155 -2.93 -20.15 -10.87
CA ILE A 155 -4.33 -20.22 -11.28
C ILE A 155 -5.28 -19.93 -10.12
N ARG A 156 -5.05 -20.56 -8.96
CA ARG A 156 -5.89 -20.33 -7.77
C ARG A 156 -5.87 -18.88 -7.32
N GLU A 157 -4.68 -18.28 -7.28
CA GLU A 157 -4.52 -16.87 -6.91
C GLU A 157 -5.25 -15.94 -7.87
N ALA A 158 -5.03 -16.10 -9.18
CA ALA A 158 -5.67 -15.29 -10.20
C ALA A 158 -7.21 -15.39 -10.11
N LEU A 159 -7.75 -16.60 -9.93
CA LEU A 159 -9.19 -16.84 -9.79
C LEU A 159 -9.79 -16.29 -8.48
N GLU A 160 -9.03 -16.27 -7.38
CA GLU A 160 -9.46 -15.66 -6.12
C GLU A 160 -9.48 -14.13 -6.21
N MET A 161 -8.41 -13.54 -6.73
CA MET A 161 -8.27 -12.10 -6.85
C MET A 161 -7.43 -11.74 -8.09
N PRO A 162 -8.07 -11.30 -9.19
CA PRO A 162 -7.34 -10.97 -10.39
C PRO A 162 -6.39 -9.78 -10.18
N ILE A 163 -5.32 -9.70 -10.96
CA ILE A 163 -4.19 -8.78 -10.72
C ILE A 163 -4.66 -7.32 -10.63
N HIS A 164 -5.52 -6.88 -11.54
CA HIS A 164 -6.04 -5.50 -11.56
C HIS A 164 -6.93 -5.11 -10.37
N LYS A 165 -7.48 -6.10 -9.64
CA LYS A 165 -8.26 -5.90 -8.40
C LYS A 165 -7.41 -6.08 -7.16
N THR A 166 -6.16 -6.53 -7.31
CA THR A 166 -5.28 -6.86 -6.20
C THR A 166 -4.46 -5.65 -5.79
N LEU A 167 -4.40 -5.35 -4.49
CA LEU A 167 -3.46 -4.37 -3.96
C LEU A 167 -2.03 -4.83 -4.28
N THR A 168 -1.23 -3.98 -4.92
CA THR A 168 0.10 -4.31 -5.45
C THR A 168 0.97 -5.08 -4.43
N ARG A 169 0.96 -4.67 -3.16
CA ARG A 169 1.73 -5.35 -2.09
C ARG A 169 1.15 -6.68 -1.65
N LEU A 170 -0.18 -6.82 -1.63
CA LEU A 170 -0.81 -8.10 -1.36
C LEU A 170 -0.51 -9.09 -2.49
N GLY A 171 -0.61 -8.64 -3.74
CA GLY A 171 -0.25 -9.43 -4.92
C GLY A 171 1.22 -9.85 -4.91
N ALA A 172 2.13 -8.92 -4.64
CA ALA A 172 3.57 -9.21 -4.54
C ALA A 172 3.87 -10.26 -3.46
N ARG A 173 3.26 -10.16 -2.27
CA ARG A 173 3.45 -11.15 -1.17
C ARG A 173 3.01 -12.55 -1.58
N ARG A 174 1.87 -12.67 -2.24
CA ARG A 174 1.33 -13.97 -2.68
C ARG A 174 2.19 -14.54 -3.81
N PHE A 175 2.56 -13.73 -4.80
CA PHE A 175 3.40 -14.14 -5.91
C PHE A 175 4.82 -14.55 -5.46
N LEU A 176 5.44 -13.84 -4.52
CA LEU A 176 6.74 -14.22 -3.93
C LEU A 176 6.76 -15.67 -3.44
N SER A 177 5.68 -16.13 -2.80
CA SER A 177 5.58 -17.49 -2.29
C SER A 177 5.48 -18.54 -3.39
N ILE A 178 4.84 -18.19 -4.51
CA ILE A 178 4.70 -19.04 -5.69
C ILE A 178 6.02 -19.10 -6.45
N TYR A 179 6.63 -17.94 -6.72
CA TYR A 179 7.90 -17.84 -7.44
C TYR A 179 9.02 -18.59 -6.70
N GLN A 180 9.02 -18.56 -5.37
CA GLN A 180 9.96 -19.34 -4.55
C GLN A 180 9.85 -20.87 -4.76
N GLN A 181 8.71 -21.36 -5.23
CA GLN A 181 8.46 -22.79 -5.47
C GLN A 181 8.66 -23.18 -6.95
N ASP A 182 9.04 -22.23 -7.80
CA ASP A 182 9.27 -22.48 -9.22
C ASP A 182 10.66 -23.09 -9.44
N GLU A 183 10.73 -24.22 -10.15
CA GLU A 183 12.00 -24.89 -10.49
C GLU A 183 12.88 -24.06 -11.43
N SER A 184 12.27 -23.13 -12.17
CA SER A 184 12.95 -22.21 -13.10
C SER A 184 13.27 -20.85 -12.48
N GLN A 185 13.06 -20.68 -11.17
CA GLN A 185 13.28 -19.40 -10.51
C GLN A 185 14.73 -18.90 -10.70
N ASN A 186 14.85 -17.59 -10.89
CA ASN A 186 16.14 -16.93 -10.83
C ASN A 186 16.40 -16.43 -9.40
N ASP A 187 17.48 -16.92 -8.77
CA ASP A 187 17.81 -16.61 -7.38
C ASP A 187 18.11 -15.12 -7.15
N ILE A 188 18.72 -14.43 -8.14
CA ILE A 188 19.01 -13.00 -8.05
C ILE A 188 17.69 -12.21 -7.99
N LEU A 189 16.75 -12.52 -8.88
CA LEU A 189 15.42 -11.90 -8.88
C LEU A 189 14.63 -12.20 -7.59
N LEU A 190 14.68 -13.45 -7.10
CA LEU A 190 13.99 -13.83 -5.86
C LEU A 190 14.55 -13.07 -4.66
N ASN A 191 15.88 -13.02 -4.52
CA ASN A 191 16.55 -12.34 -3.42
C ASN A 191 16.28 -10.84 -3.46
N PHE A 192 16.35 -10.23 -4.64
CA PHE A 192 16.01 -8.82 -4.83
C PHE A 192 14.57 -8.54 -4.40
N ALA A 193 13.60 -9.33 -4.89
CA ALA A 193 12.19 -9.13 -4.58
C ALA A 193 11.88 -9.32 -3.08
N LYS A 194 12.52 -10.28 -2.41
CA LYS A 194 12.39 -10.47 -0.95
C LYS A 194 12.96 -9.30 -0.17
N LEU A 195 14.15 -8.84 -0.54
CA LEU A 195 14.82 -7.73 0.14
C LEU A 195 14.04 -6.43 -0.03
N ASP A 196 13.58 -6.12 -1.24
CA ASP A 196 12.71 -4.96 -1.51
C ASP A 196 11.43 -4.99 -0.67
N PHE A 197 10.75 -6.15 -0.64
CA PHE A 197 9.52 -6.31 0.14
C PHE A 197 9.76 -6.08 1.64
N ASN A 198 10.84 -6.64 2.19
CA ASN A 198 11.19 -6.53 3.60
C ASN A 198 11.62 -5.10 3.97
N LEU A 199 12.38 -4.42 3.12
CA LEU A 199 12.81 -3.04 3.34
C LEU A 199 11.58 -2.11 3.45
N LEU A 200 10.63 -2.27 2.53
CA LEU A 200 9.38 -1.53 2.54
C LEU A 200 8.49 -1.91 3.73
N GLN A 201 8.46 -3.17 4.14
CA GLN A 201 7.76 -3.59 5.37
C GLN A 201 8.32 -2.87 6.60
N LYS A 202 9.65 -2.77 6.73
CA LYS A 202 10.30 -2.07 7.85
C LYS A 202 10.02 -0.56 7.83
N MET A 203 9.99 0.07 6.66
CA MET A 203 9.55 1.47 6.53
C MET A 203 8.11 1.65 7.03
N HIS A 204 7.18 0.78 6.61
CA HIS A 204 5.80 0.84 7.12
C HIS A 204 5.71 0.61 8.63
N GLN A 205 6.53 -0.29 9.20
CA GLN A 205 6.59 -0.50 10.65
C GLN A 205 7.08 0.75 11.39
N LYS A 206 8.09 1.44 10.86
CA LYS A 206 8.60 2.70 11.41
C LYS A 206 7.51 3.79 11.39
N GLU A 207 6.80 3.94 10.27
CA GLU A 207 5.69 4.90 10.15
C GLU A 207 4.56 4.56 11.14
N LEU A 208 4.21 3.28 11.25
CA LEU A 208 3.17 2.81 12.18
C LEU A 208 3.57 3.03 13.65
N TYR A 209 4.85 2.82 13.99
CA TYR A 209 5.38 3.16 15.31
C TYR A 209 5.25 4.66 15.60
N ASN A 210 5.66 5.50 14.64
CA ASN A 210 5.62 6.96 14.80
C ASN A 210 4.20 7.49 15.02
N ILE A 211 3.23 7.03 14.22
CA ILE A 211 1.82 7.45 14.36
C ILE A 211 1.20 6.92 15.66
N THR A 212 1.50 5.67 16.06
CA THR A 212 0.98 5.10 17.31
C THR A 212 1.50 5.86 18.52
N ARG A 213 2.79 6.21 18.52
CA ARG A 213 3.39 7.04 19.57
C ARG A 213 2.76 8.43 19.62
N ALA A 214 2.52 9.06 18.45
CA ALA A 214 1.88 10.37 18.39
C ALA A 214 0.45 10.35 18.97
N TYR A 215 -0.36 9.36 18.61
CA TYR A 215 -1.69 9.18 19.20
C TYR A 215 -1.64 8.91 20.70
N PHE A 216 -0.64 8.16 21.17
CA PHE A 216 -0.48 7.90 22.59
C PHE A 216 -0.14 9.18 23.37
N GLU A 217 0.71 10.06 22.82
CA GLU A 217 0.98 11.38 23.41
C GLU A 217 -0.26 12.28 23.43
N GLU A 218 -1.04 12.35 22.35
CA GLU A 218 -2.31 13.09 22.34
C GLU A 218 -3.31 12.54 23.39
N ALA A 219 -3.39 11.21 23.54
CA ALA A 219 -4.22 10.58 24.56
C ALA A 219 -3.76 10.94 25.98
N LYS A 220 -2.44 11.00 26.23
CA LYS A 220 -1.89 11.49 27.51
C LYS A 220 -2.25 12.95 27.74
N TRP A 221 -2.16 13.79 26.73
CA TRP A 221 -2.53 15.20 26.83
C TRP A 221 -4.00 15.34 27.24
N ALA A 222 -4.89 14.64 26.54
CA ALA A 222 -6.31 14.63 26.86
C ALA A 222 -6.62 14.10 28.26
N TYR A 223 -5.99 12.99 28.66
CA TYR A 223 -6.21 12.38 29.98
C TYR A 223 -5.75 13.27 31.14
N ASN A 224 -4.59 13.93 30.99
CA ASN A 224 -4.05 14.81 32.02
C ASN A 224 -4.61 16.23 31.98
N GLY A 225 -5.48 16.55 31.01
CA GLY A 225 -5.94 17.91 30.76
C GLY A 225 -4.80 18.87 30.39
N TYR A 226 -3.72 18.33 29.81
CA TYR A 226 -2.57 19.10 29.38
C TYR A 226 -2.83 19.75 28.03
N LEU A 227 -2.63 21.06 27.96
CA LEU A 227 -2.60 21.81 26.71
C LEU A 227 -1.13 22.13 26.40
N PRO A 228 -0.63 21.79 25.19
CA PRO A 228 0.70 22.21 24.77
C PRO A 228 0.89 23.72 24.95
N ILE A 229 2.08 24.12 25.40
CA ILE A 229 2.38 25.50 25.83
C ILE A 229 2.35 26.45 24.62
N ASP A 230 2.77 25.94 23.46
CA ASP A 230 2.76 26.67 22.20
C ASP A 230 2.43 25.75 21.01
N MET A 231 2.27 26.37 19.85
CA MET A 231 2.02 25.66 18.60
C MET A 231 3.21 24.78 18.17
N GLU A 232 4.43 25.08 18.60
CA GLU A 232 5.59 24.29 18.21
C GLU A 232 5.57 22.92 18.90
N GLU A 233 5.28 22.90 20.20
CA GLU A 233 5.10 21.68 20.99
C GLU A 233 3.93 20.84 20.45
N TYR A 234 2.79 21.47 20.17
CA TYR A 234 1.64 20.80 19.57
C TYR A 234 1.99 20.16 18.22
N MET A 235 2.59 20.94 17.31
CA MET A 235 2.83 20.49 15.93
C MET A 235 3.87 19.37 15.82
N LYS A 236 4.76 19.21 16.82
CA LYS A 236 5.69 18.07 16.88
C LYS A 236 4.96 16.72 16.96
N VAL A 237 3.76 16.69 17.53
CA VAL A 237 2.93 15.48 17.66
C VAL A 237 1.82 15.48 16.60
N ALA A 238 1.13 16.61 16.45
CA ALA A 238 -0.08 16.77 15.65
C ALA A 238 0.16 16.50 14.14
N VAL A 239 1.33 16.89 13.62
CA VAL A 239 1.68 16.64 12.21
C VAL A 239 1.79 15.14 11.93
N THR A 240 2.39 14.37 12.84
CA THR A 240 2.52 12.92 12.71
C THR A 240 1.18 12.21 12.92
N SER A 241 0.39 12.63 13.92
CA SER A 241 -0.93 12.06 14.22
C SER A 241 -1.98 12.30 13.12
N SER A 242 -1.77 13.29 12.24
CA SER A 242 -2.60 13.51 11.05
C SER A 242 -2.64 12.31 10.09
N GLY A 243 -1.65 11.41 10.15
CA GLY A 243 -1.53 10.25 9.27
C GLY A 243 -1.12 10.57 7.83
N TYR A 244 -0.94 11.85 7.48
CA TYR A 244 -0.63 12.25 6.11
C TYR A 244 0.76 11.81 5.64
N ILE A 245 1.74 11.74 6.55
CA ILE A 245 3.09 11.28 6.22
C ILE A 245 3.03 9.80 5.83
N MET A 246 2.40 8.97 6.67
CA MET A 246 2.16 7.55 6.39
C MET A 246 1.37 7.35 5.09
N LEU A 247 0.32 8.13 4.87
CA LEU A 247 -0.47 8.08 3.63
C LEU A 247 0.38 8.40 2.41
N SER A 248 1.22 9.45 2.47
CA SER A 248 2.07 9.85 1.35
C SER A 248 3.09 8.75 1.00
N THR A 249 3.73 8.14 2.00
CA THR A 249 4.62 6.98 1.81
C THR A 249 3.86 5.82 1.19
N THR A 250 2.65 5.52 1.67
CA THR A 250 1.81 4.42 1.16
C THR A 250 1.38 4.64 -0.30
N CYS A 251 1.03 5.88 -0.67
CA CYS A 251 0.62 6.22 -2.03
C CYS A 251 1.74 5.94 -3.04
N LEU A 252 2.99 6.26 -2.72
CA LEU A 252 4.14 5.99 -3.61
C LEU A 252 4.36 4.49 -3.83
N VAL A 253 4.06 3.66 -2.82
CA VAL A 253 4.12 2.19 -2.94
C VAL A 253 3.11 1.64 -3.95
N GLY A 254 1.99 2.33 -4.17
CA GLY A 254 0.96 1.94 -5.12
C GLY A 254 1.21 2.37 -6.57
N MET A 255 2.19 3.24 -6.83
CA MET A 255 2.37 3.92 -8.12
C MET A 255 3.25 3.17 -9.14
N GLY A 256 3.69 1.95 -8.84
CA GLY A 256 4.39 1.07 -9.79
C GLY A 256 5.69 1.68 -10.34
N GLU A 257 5.96 1.50 -11.64
CA GLU A 257 7.22 1.91 -12.30
C GLU A 257 7.48 3.42 -12.35
N LEU A 258 6.51 4.26 -11.99
CA LEU A 258 6.65 5.72 -12.00
C LEU A 258 7.46 6.26 -10.81
N VAL A 259 7.59 5.48 -9.74
CA VAL A 259 8.27 5.92 -8.52
C VAL A 259 9.67 5.34 -8.47
N THR A 260 10.66 6.22 -8.50
CA THR A 260 12.07 5.83 -8.39
C THR A 260 12.48 5.69 -6.91
N LYS A 261 13.62 5.03 -6.66
CA LYS A 261 14.17 4.92 -5.30
C LYS A 261 14.42 6.31 -4.71
N GLU A 262 14.86 7.25 -5.53
CA GLU A 262 15.11 8.64 -5.14
C GLU A 262 13.83 9.34 -4.66
N ALA A 263 12.65 8.98 -5.20
CA ALA A 263 11.37 9.48 -4.70
C ALA A 263 11.00 8.89 -3.34
N PHE A 264 11.35 7.63 -3.07
CA PHE A 264 11.22 7.01 -1.75
C PHE A 264 12.19 7.59 -0.72
N ASP A 265 13.46 7.73 -1.07
CA ASP A 265 14.47 8.34 -0.20
C ASP A 265 14.08 9.79 0.13
N TRP A 266 13.55 10.51 -0.86
CA TRP A 266 13.04 11.86 -0.68
C TRP A 266 11.81 11.91 0.24
N ILE A 267 10.81 11.03 0.10
CA ILE A 267 9.63 11.05 0.99
C ILE A 267 9.95 10.63 2.42
N SER A 268 10.86 9.67 2.58
CA SER A 268 11.29 9.10 3.87
C SER A 268 12.27 10.02 4.61
N SER A 269 12.82 11.02 3.91
CA SER A 269 13.57 12.12 4.52
C SER A 269 12.65 13.17 5.14
N GLU A 270 13.21 14.17 5.82
CA GLU A 270 12.44 15.37 6.26
C GLU A 270 12.06 16.28 5.07
N SER A 271 11.38 15.73 4.05
CA SER A 271 10.94 16.48 2.87
C SER A 271 10.04 17.64 3.28
N ILE A 272 10.48 18.85 2.92
CA ILE A 272 9.75 20.09 3.19
C ILE A 272 8.35 20.06 2.56
N ALA A 273 8.21 19.44 1.39
CA ALA A 273 6.93 19.35 0.68
C ALA A 273 5.94 18.42 1.40
N VAL A 274 6.42 17.26 1.86
CA VAL A 274 5.60 16.28 2.59
C VAL A 274 5.20 16.85 3.94
N LYS A 275 6.16 17.42 4.68
CA LYS A 275 5.92 18.10 5.96
C LYS A 275 4.97 19.28 5.81
N GLY A 276 5.14 20.10 4.77
CA GLY A 276 4.23 21.21 4.45
C GLY A 276 2.80 20.74 4.17
N SER A 277 2.65 19.67 3.38
CA SER A 277 1.34 19.07 3.08
C SER A 277 0.66 18.51 4.33
N ALA A 278 1.41 17.81 5.19
CA ALA A 278 0.92 17.29 6.46
C ALA A 278 0.51 18.42 7.43
N ILE A 279 1.24 19.53 7.47
CA ILE A 279 0.86 20.73 8.24
C ILE A 279 -0.47 21.29 7.74
N ILE A 280 -0.63 21.46 6.43
CA ILE A 280 -1.89 21.95 5.84
C ILE A 280 -3.04 21.02 6.22
N ALA A 281 -2.86 19.72 6.03
CA ALA A 281 -3.87 18.72 6.36
C ALA A 281 -4.27 18.77 7.85
N ARG A 282 -3.29 18.83 8.75
CA ARG A 282 -3.53 18.93 10.21
C ARG A 282 -4.33 20.19 10.55
N LEU A 283 -3.92 21.34 10.03
CA LEU A 283 -4.60 22.62 10.30
C LEU A 283 -6.03 22.63 9.73
N MET A 284 -6.24 22.05 8.55
CA MET A 284 -7.59 21.93 7.97
C MET A 284 -8.50 21.02 8.81
N ASP A 285 -7.98 19.89 9.29
CA ASP A 285 -8.73 18.99 10.17
C ASP A 285 -9.05 19.67 11.52
N ASP A 286 -8.10 20.42 12.09
CA ASP A 286 -8.32 21.21 13.31
C ASP A 286 -9.40 22.28 13.14
N MET A 287 -9.38 23.02 12.03
CA MET A 287 -10.38 24.04 11.73
C MET A 287 -11.78 23.44 11.60
N ALA A 288 -11.92 22.28 10.93
CA ALA A 288 -13.18 21.58 10.80
C ALA A 288 -13.66 21.00 12.15
N GLY A 289 -12.74 20.38 12.91
CA GLY A 289 -13.01 19.77 14.20
C GLY A 289 -13.38 20.78 15.30
N HIS A 290 -12.85 22.01 15.24
CA HIS A 290 -13.15 23.08 16.19
C HIS A 290 -14.64 23.45 16.19
N GLY A 291 -15.31 23.40 15.02
CA GLY A 291 -16.75 23.62 14.90
C GLY A 291 -17.60 22.53 15.56
N VAL A 292 -17.12 21.29 15.58
CA VAL A 292 -17.84 20.12 16.15
C VAL A 292 -17.61 19.99 17.66
N THR A 293 -16.42 20.34 18.14
CA THR A 293 -16.09 20.32 19.58
C THR A 293 -16.75 21.46 20.35
N SER A 294 -16.94 22.63 19.73
CA SER A 294 -17.67 23.76 20.31
C SER A 294 -19.19 23.55 20.36
N LEU A 295 -19.78 22.79 19.42
CA LEU A 295 -21.20 22.42 19.49
C LEU A 295 -21.50 21.39 20.61
N ASN A 296 -20.57 20.47 20.87
CA ASN A 296 -20.72 19.46 21.92
C ASN A 296 -20.43 19.98 23.34
N SER A 297 -20.02 21.24 23.51
CA SER A 297 -19.88 21.91 24.81
C SER A 297 -21.01 22.92 25.09
N ILE A 298 -21.96 23.06 24.15
CA ILE A 298 -23.13 23.95 24.25
C ILE A 298 -24.45 23.15 24.47
N ILE A 299 -24.42 21.82 24.39
CA ILE A 299 -25.52 20.90 24.74
C ILE A 299 -25.16 20.17 26.04
#